data_AF-A0A940L9G8-F1
#
_entry.id   AF-A0A940L9G8-F1
#
_cell.length_a   1.000
_cell.length_b   1.000
_cell.length_c   1.000
_cell.angle_alpha   90.00
_cell.angle_beta   90.00
_cell.angle_gamma   90.00
#
_symmetry.space_group_name_H-M   'P 1'
#
loop_
_entity.id
_entity.type
_entity.pdbx_description
1 polymer ?
#
loop_
_entity_poly.entity_id
_entity_poly.type
_entity_poly.pdbx_seq_one_letter_code
_entity_poly.pdbx_strand_id
1 'polypeptide(L)'
;RTHIDVTDPKLLGLQVLLELREKLKDVITIQIVSFPQEGMYAYKGGHELVEEGLKMGADCVGGIPHFEWAYEMGEKSVHNTVELALRYNKMIDVHCDETDDPLSRFVELLNALVTVEG
;
A
#
# COMPACT_ATOMS: atom_id res chain seq x y z
N ARG A 1 9.61 -7.41 6.94
CA ARG A 1 8.58 -6.46 6.45
C ARG A 1 7.23 -7.15 6.53
N THR A 2 6.16 -6.42 6.83
CA THR A 2 4.80 -6.94 6.92
C THR A 2 3.82 -5.97 6.30
N HIS A 3 2.80 -6.50 5.62
CA HIS A 3 1.62 -5.75 5.20
C HIS A 3 0.61 -5.74 6.33
N ILE A 4 -0.04 -4.59 6.55
CA ILE A 4 -1.16 -4.48 7.48
C ILE A 4 -2.34 -3.90 6.74
N ASP A 5 -3.47 -4.58 6.84
CA ASP A 5 -4.73 -4.10 6.29
C ASP A 5 -5.12 -2.78 6.98
N VAL A 6 -5.27 -1.73 6.17
CA VAL A 6 -5.74 -0.41 6.61
C VAL A 6 -7.18 -0.13 6.19
N THR A 7 -7.87 -1.09 5.57
CA THR A 7 -9.30 -0.97 5.23
C THR A 7 -10.23 -1.14 6.44
N ASP A 8 -9.69 -1.33 7.65
CA ASP A 8 -10.39 -1.05 8.91
C ASP A 8 -10.40 0.47 9.20
N PRO A 9 -11.56 1.15 9.23
CA PRO A 9 -11.63 2.59 9.51
C PRO A 9 -11.10 3.00 10.89
N LYS A 10 -10.93 2.05 11.82
CA LYS A 10 -10.32 2.31 13.13
C LYS A 10 -8.80 2.14 13.11
N LEU A 11 -8.23 1.59 12.04
CA LEU A 11 -6.80 1.30 11.89
C LEU A 11 -6.24 0.50 13.08
N LEU A 12 -7.04 -0.39 13.68
CA LEU A 12 -6.68 -1.06 14.92
C LEU A 12 -5.44 -1.95 14.73
N GLY A 13 -5.40 -2.70 13.63
CA GLY A 13 -4.27 -3.56 13.29
C GLY A 13 -2.96 -2.77 13.13
N LEU A 14 -3.02 -1.61 12.48
CA LEU A 14 -1.87 -0.71 12.33
C LEU A 14 -1.39 -0.18 13.69
N GLN A 15 -2.30 0.28 14.55
CA GLN A 15 -1.95 0.77 15.89
C GLN A 15 -1.22 -0.31 16.70
N VAL A 16 -1.74 -1.53 16.69
CA VAL A 16 -1.13 -2.67 17.41
C VAL A 16 0.25 -3.01 16.84
N LEU A 17 0.42 -3.02 15.52
CA LEU A 17 1.73 -3.31 14.92
C LEU A 17 2.77 -2.22 15.16
N LEU A 18 2.36 -0.94 15.19
CA LEU A 18 3.25 0.16 15.56
C LEU A 18 3.74 0.02 17.00
N GLU A 19 2.85 -0.32 17.94
CA GLU A 19 3.23 -0.60 19.32
C GLU A 19 4.16 -1.82 19.42
N LEU A 20 3.88 -2.88 18.66
CA LEU A 20 4.69 -4.08 18.64
C LEU A 20 6.09 -3.83 18.06
N ARG A 21 6.20 -2.99 17.01
CA ARG A 21 7.47 -2.55 16.43
C ARG A 21 8.37 -1.91 17.48
N GLU A 22 7.82 -1.04 18.33
CA GLU A 22 8.59 -0.41 19.41
C GLU A 22 9.00 -1.40 20.50
N LYS A 23 8.11 -2.34 20.87
CA LYS A 23 8.42 -3.37 21.89
C LYS A 23 9.50 -4.35 21.43
N LEU A 24 9.61 -4.60 20.14
CA LEU A 24 10.53 -5.60 19.57
C LEU A 24 11.78 -4.99 18.91
N LYS A 25 11.99 -3.67 19.01
CA LYS A 25 13.08 -2.96 18.32
C LYS A 25 14.49 -3.49 18.60
N ASP A 26 14.71 -4.06 19.79
CA ASP A 26 16.01 -4.61 20.19
C ASP A 26 16.21 -6.07 19.74
N VAL A 27 15.19 -6.68 19.12
CA VAL A 27 15.18 -8.08 18.68
C VAL A 27 15.06 -8.18 17.16
N ILE A 28 14.16 -7.41 16.56
CA ILE A 28 13.89 -7.41 15.11
C ILE A 28 13.54 -6.01 14.60
N THR A 29 13.90 -5.74 13.35
CA THR A 29 13.43 -4.55 12.63
C THR A 29 12.14 -4.89 11.86
N ILE A 30 11.03 -4.26 12.25
CA ILE A 30 9.74 -4.40 11.57
C ILE A 30 9.51 -3.19 10.68
N GLN A 31 9.41 -3.43 9.37
CA GLN A 31 8.90 -2.45 8.40
C GLN A 31 7.43 -2.75 8.12
N ILE A 32 6.59 -1.73 8.17
CA ILE A 32 5.13 -1.83 8.03
C ILE A 32 4.69 -1.19 6.70
N VAL A 33 3.91 -1.93 5.91
CA VAL A 33 3.28 -1.44 4.68
C VAL A 33 1.83 -1.07 4.97
N SER A 34 1.44 0.17 4.69
CA SER A 34 0.03 0.63 4.74
C SER A 34 -0.71 0.02 3.55
N PHE A 35 -1.43 -1.09 3.75
CA PHE A 35 -1.90 -1.95 2.67
C PHE A 35 -3.44 -1.96 2.55
N PRO A 36 -4.02 -1.51 1.43
CA PRO A 36 -5.47 -1.52 1.23
C PRO A 36 -5.97 -2.91 0.80
N GLN A 37 -6.14 -3.84 1.74
CA GLN A 37 -6.51 -5.24 1.43
C GLN A 37 -7.81 -5.37 0.61
N GLU A 38 -8.82 -4.54 0.90
CA GLU A 38 -10.10 -4.49 0.18
C GLU A 38 -10.10 -3.53 -1.03
N GLY A 39 -8.92 -3.08 -1.47
CA GLY A 39 -8.73 -2.17 -2.60
C GLY A 39 -8.67 -0.69 -2.19
N MET A 40 -7.89 0.10 -2.92
CA MET A 40 -7.76 1.54 -2.69
C MET A 40 -9.01 2.29 -3.18
N TYR A 41 -9.66 1.80 -4.24
CA TYR A 41 -10.88 2.37 -4.81
C TYR A 41 -12.09 1.44 -4.80
N ALA A 42 -11.88 0.13 -4.68
CA ALA A 42 -12.95 -0.83 -4.40
C ALA A 42 -13.50 -0.68 -2.97
N TYR A 43 -12.70 -0.17 -2.02
CA TYR A 43 -13.16 0.20 -0.68
C TYR A 43 -13.44 1.70 -0.56
N LYS A 44 -14.61 2.05 -0.02
CA LYS A 44 -14.99 3.45 0.19
C LYS A 44 -14.08 4.10 1.23
N GLY A 45 -13.25 5.05 0.79
CA GLY A 45 -12.28 5.72 1.65
C GLY A 45 -10.92 5.03 1.74
N GLY A 46 -10.66 4.00 0.91
CA GLY A 46 -9.43 3.21 0.95
C GLY A 46 -8.18 4.06 0.73
N HIS A 47 -8.21 4.98 -0.23
CA HIS A 47 -7.12 5.93 -0.47
C HIS A 47 -6.79 6.78 0.76
N GLU A 48 -7.80 7.36 1.40
CA GLU A 48 -7.64 8.19 2.59
C GLU A 48 -7.07 7.38 3.77
N LEU A 49 -7.51 6.12 3.93
CA LEU A 49 -7.01 5.22 4.96
C LEU A 49 -5.54 4.82 4.73
N VAL A 50 -5.14 4.58 3.48
CA VAL A 50 -3.74 4.33 3.13
C VAL A 50 -2.88 5.53 3.51
N GLU A 51 -3.29 6.74 3.12
CA GLU A 51 -2.58 7.96 3.45
C GLU A 51 -2.50 8.20 4.97
N GLU A 52 -3.59 7.95 5.70
CA GLU A 52 -3.60 8.04 7.16
C GLU A 52 -2.62 7.04 7.79
N GLY A 53 -2.55 5.81 7.27
CA GLY A 53 -1.57 4.83 7.74
C GLY A 53 -0.12 5.28 7.56
N LEU A 54 0.18 6.01 6.48
CA LEU A 54 1.50 6.63 6.27
C LEU A 54 1.77 7.74 7.29
N LYS A 55 0.79 8.61 7.55
CA LYS A 55 0.86 9.69 8.55
C LYS A 55 1.10 9.13 9.96
N MET A 56 0.51 7.98 10.29
CA MET A 56 0.69 7.29 11.56
C MET A 56 2.08 6.64 11.73
N GLY A 57 2.85 6.49 10.65
CA GLY A 57 4.23 6.01 10.72
C GLY A 57 4.49 4.65 10.07
N ALA A 58 3.63 4.21 9.15
CA ALA A 58 4.00 3.15 8.22
C ALA A 58 5.23 3.54 7.38
N ASP A 59 6.00 2.54 6.97
CA ASP A 59 7.29 2.69 6.29
C ASP A 59 7.15 2.63 4.76
N CYS A 60 6.12 1.92 4.28
CA CYS A 60 5.86 1.73 2.85
C CYS A 60 4.40 2.01 2.51
N VAL A 61 4.18 2.48 1.27
CA VAL A 61 2.86 2.55 0.63
C VAL A 61 2.55 1.21 -0.02
N GLY A 62 1.38 0.65 0.27
CA GLY A 62 0.87 -0.55 -0.37
C GLY A 62 -0.07 -0.28 -1.55
N GLY A 63 -0.47 -1.35 -2.21
CA GLY A 63 -1.50 -1.35 -3.26
C GLY A 63 -1.86 -2.76 -3.68
N ILE A 64 -3.05 -2.94 -4.26
CA ILE A 64 -3.58 -4.22 -4.76
C ILE A 64 -4.31 -4.03 -6.11
N PRO A 65 -3.64 -3.48 -7.14
CA PRO A 65 -4.32 -2.97 -8.34
C PRO A 65 -5.11 -4.04 -9.11
N HIS A 66 -4.66 -5.30 -9.13
CA HIS A 66 -5.39 -6.41 -9.75
C HIS A 66 -6.74 -6.74 -9.09
N PHE A 67 -6.99 -6.26 -7.86
CA PHE A 67 -8.22 -6.49 -7.12
C PHE A 67 -9.25 -5.36 -7.30
N GLU A 68 -8.85 -4.23 -7.87
CA GLU A 68 -9.77 -3.12 -8.14
C GLU A 68 -10.87 -3.53 -9.12
N TRP A 69 -12.05 -2.89 -9.06
CA TRP A 69 -13.21 -3.31 -9.87
C TRP A 69 -13.03 -3.20 -11.38
N ALA A 70 -12.14 -2.33 -11.84
CA ALA A 70 -11.86 -2.09 -13.25
C ALA A 70 -10.38 -1.78 -13.45
N TYR A 71 -9.88 -2.04 -14.66
CA TYR A 71 -8.48 -1.81 -15.01
C TYR A 71 -8.06 -0.36 -14.74
N GLU A 72 -8.90 0.60 -15.12
CA GLU A 72 -8.64 2.03 -14.94
C GLU A 72 -8.58 2.43 -13.45
N MET A 73 -9.27 1.69 -12.57
CA MET A 73 -9.16 1.88 -11.12
C MET A 73 -7.86 1.29 -10.57
N GLY A 74 -7.43 0.14 -11.10
CA GLY A 74 -6.11 -0.44 -10.85
C GLY A 74 -4.97 0.49 -11.30
N GLU A 75 -5.05 1.02 -12.52
CA GLU A 75 -4.11 2.00 -13.06
C GLU A 75 -4.04 3.23 -12.13
N LYS A 76 -5.20 3.79 -11.79
CA LYS A 76 -5.28 4.93 -10.87
C LYS A 76 -4.66 4.62 -9.51
N SER A 77 -4.82 3.40 -8.97
CA SER A 77 -4.27 3.04 -7.66
C SER A 77 -2.75 2.94 -7.71
N VAL A 78 -2.17 2.43 -8.80
CA VAL A 78 -0.71 2.44 -9.01
C VAL A 78 -0.16 3.87 -9.04
N HIS A 79 -0.79 4.78 -9.80
CA HIS A 79 -0.38 6.19 -9.83
C HIS A 79 -0.41 6.81 -8.42
N ASN A 80 -1.47 6.55 -7.66
CA ASN A 80 -1.59 7.10 -6.30
C ASN A 80 -0.59 6.48 -5.32
N THR A 81 -0.25 5.20 -5.47
CA THR A 81 0.80 4.56 -4.68
C THR A 81 2.15 5.27 -4.88
N VAL A 82 2.53 5.58 -6.13
CA VAL A 82 3.77 6.31 -6.44
C VAL A 82 3.71 7.75 -5.93
N GLU A 83 2.60 8.45 -6.17
CA GLU A 83 2.40 9.82 -5.68
C GLU A 83 2.53 9.92 -4.15
N LEU A 84 1.87 9.03 -3.42
CA LEU A 84 1.95 8.98 -1.95
C LEU A 84 3.36 8.66 -1.48
N ALA A 85 4.06 7.73 -2.15
CA ALA A 85 5.42 7.37 -1.79
C ALA A 85 6.37 8.57 -1.93
N LEU A 86 6.27 9.32 -3.03
CA LEU A 86 7.04 10.55 -3.25
C LEU A 86 6.67 11.64 -2.25
N ARG A 87 5.36 11.88 -2.05
CA ARG A 87 4.84 12.91 -1.14
C ARG A 87 5.32 12.71 0.30
N TYR A 88 5.32 11.47 0.78
CA TYR A 88 5.67 11.14 2.17
C TYR A 88 7.10 10.63 2.35
N ASN A 89 7.90 10.58 1.27
CA ASN A 89 9.23 9.98 1.23
C ASN A 89 9.27 8.57 1.85
N LYS A 90 8.43 7.68 1.30
CA LYS A 90 8.22 6.30 1.75
C LYS A 90 8.59 5.29 0.68
N MET A 91 8.86 4.06 1.09
CA MET A 91 9.08 2.96 0.14
C MET A 91 7.75 2.50 -0.48
N ILE A 92 7.81 1.70 -1.53
CA ILE A 92 6.65 1.08 -2.18
C ILE A 92 6.75 -0.45 -2.02
N ASP A 93 5.61 -1.10 -1.72
CA ASP A 93 5.50 -2.56 -1.68
C ASP A 93 4.07 -3.00 -2.02
N VAL A 94 3.85 -3.51 -3.24
CA VAL A 94 2.51 -3.67 -3.85
C VAL A 94 2.25 -5.14 -4.17
N HIS A 95 1.06 -5.63 -3.82
CA HIS A 95 0.54 -6.91 -4.32
C HIS A 95 0.01 -6.68 -5.74
N CYS A 96 0.93 -6.64 -6.71
CA CYS A 96 0.69 -6.01 -8.00
C CYS A 96 -0.23 -6.84 -8.90
N ASP A 97 0.21 -8.03 -9.30
CA ASP A 97 -0.52 -8.95 -10.18
C ASP A 97 -0.59 -10.35 -9.53
N GLU A 98 -1.24 -10.47 -8.37
CA GLU A 98 -1.37 -11.75 -7.62
C GLU A 98 -2.58 -12.56 -8.13
N THR A 99 -2.58 -12.82 -9.43
CA THR A 99 -3.63 -13.51 -10.17
C THR A 99 -3.04 -14.28 -11.35
N ASP A 100 -3.71 -15.34 -11.81
CA ASP A 100 -3.30 -16.11 -12.98
C ASP A 100 -3.79 -15.48 -14.31
N ASP A 101 -4.44 -14.32 -14.28
CA ASP A 101 -4.88 -13.61 -15.49
C ASP A 101 -3.68 -13.01 -16.26
N PRO A 102 -3.41 -13.46 -17.51
CA PRO A 102 -2.31 -12.93 -18.31
C PRO A 102 -2.49 -11.47 -18.77
N LEU A 103 -3.67 -10.89 -18.55
CA LEU A 103 -3.96 -9.47 -18.79
C LEU A 103 -3.75 -8.60 -17.56
N SER A 104 -3.54 -9.17 -16.37
CA SER A 104 -3.11 -8.41 -15.20
C SER A 104 -1.65 -8.01 -15.39
N ARG A 105 -1.42 -6.74 -15.72
CA ARG A 105 -0.11 -6.19 -16.11
C ARG A 105 0.22 -4.90 -15.36
N PHE A 106 -0.18 -4.79 -14.10
CA PHE A 106 0.10 -3.57 -13.34
C PHE A 106 1.59 -3.41 -12.99
N VAL A 107 2.38 -4.49 -12.99
CA VAL A 107 3.83 -4.44 -12.75
C VAL A 107 4.56 -3.56 -13.77
N GLU A 108 4.20 -3.59 -15.05
CA GLU A 108 4.89 -2.77 -16.07
C GLU A 108 4.63 -1.28 -15.86
N LEU A 109 3.39 -0.92 -15.50
CA LEU A 109 3.00 0.44 -15.17
C LEU A 109 3.73 0.93 -13.91
N LEU A 110 3.73 0.12 -12.84
CA LEU A 110 4.43 0.46 -11.60
C LEU A 110 5.92 0.72 -11.88
N ASN A 111 6.58 -0.16 -12.63
CA ASN A 111 7.98 0.00 -13.02
C ASN A 111 8.22 1.28 -13.84
N ALA A 112 7.36 1.59 -14.79
CA ALA A 112 7.47 2.80 -15.61
C ALA A 112 7.38 4.07 -14.75
N LEU A 113 6.38 4.15 -13.86
CA LEU A 113 6.17 5.33 -13.02
C LEU A 113 7.32 5.54 -12.03
N VAL A 114 7.77 4.50 -11.33
CA VAL A 114 8.90 4.65 -10.39
C VAL A 114 10.22 5.00 -11.09
N THR A 115 10.38 4.63 -12.37
CA THR A 115 11.58 4.98 -13.15
C THR A 115 11.55 6.43 -13.64
N VAL A 116 10.36 6.97 -13.92
CA VAL A 116 10.20 8.31 -14.49
C VAL A 116 10.04 9.38 -13.41
N GLU A 117 9.42 9.05 -12.28
CA GLU A 117 9.05 10.02 -11.23
C GLU A 117 9.93 9.96 -9.98
N GLY A 118 10.63 8.85 -9.72
CA GLY A 118 11.47 8.61 -8.53
C GLY A 118 12.96 8.67 -8.81
#